data_AF-A0A4Y2CM82-F1
#
_entry.id   AF-A0A4Y2CM82-F1
#
_cell.length_a   1.000
_cell.length_b   1.000
_cell.length_c   1.000
_cell.angle_alpha   90.00
_cell.angle_beta   90.00
_cell.angle_gamma   90.00
#
_symmetry.space_group_name_H-M   'P 1'
#
loop_
_entity.id
_entity.type
_entity.pdbx_description
1 polymer ?
#
loop_
_entity_poly.entity_id
_entity_poly.type
_entity_poly.pdbx_seq_one_letter_code
_entity_poly.pdbx_strand_id
1 'polypeptide(L)' 'MVWPARSPDLSPIEHVWDMLGRRIAGRRVPLGTLHEELQQALLQEWVLLPLQAINDTIASIPRSCQACISAKGYHTHY' A
#
# COMPACT_ATOMS: atom_id res chain seq x y z
N MET A 1 12.32 -6.08 -14.65
CA MET A 1 11.29 -6.90 -13.97
C MET A 1 9.99 -6.70 -14.72
N VAL A 2 9.32 -7.76 -15.17
CA VAL A 2 8.03 -7.67 -15.88
C VAL A 2 6.92 -7.82 -14.87
N TRP A 3 5.96 -6.91 -14.87
CA TRP A 3 4.79 -7.02 -14.04
C TRP A 3 3.65 -7.74 -14.77
N PRO A 4 3.12 -8.83 -14.23
CA PRO A 4 1.98 -9.49 -14.85
C PRO A 4 0.71 -8.63 -14.72
N ALA A 5 -0.10 -8.60 -15.78
CA ALA A 5 -1.38 -7.91 -15.75
C ALA A 5 -2.27 -8.41 -14.61
N ARG A 6 -3.10 -7.51 -14.04
CA ARG A 6 -4.07 -7.82 -12.96
C ARG A 6 -3.46 -8.40 -11.67
N SER A 7 -2.20 -8.09 -11.37
CA SER A 7 -1.51 -8.58 -10.16
C SER A 7 -1.13 -7.44 -9.20
N PRO A 8 -2.11 -6.76 -8.58
CA PRO A 8 -1.82 -5.70 -7.60
C PRO A 8 -1.06 -6.23 -6.38
N ASP A 9 -1.24 -7.50 -6.02
CA ASP A 9 -0.54 -8.20 -4.92
C ASP A 9 0.99 -8.22 -5.09
N LEU A 10 1.46 -8.06 -6.33
CA LEU A 10 2.89 -8.02 -6.64
C LEU A 10 3.45 -6.60 -6.55
N SER A 11 2.63 -5.63 -6.11
CA SER A 11 2.94 -4.21 -6.14
C SER A 11 3.38 -3.59 -4.85
N PRO A 12 4.64 -3.12 -4.75
CA PRO A 12 5.05 -2.34 -3.59
C PRO A 12 4.18 -1.09 -3.42
N ILE A 13 3.76 -0.44 -4.52
CA ILE A 13 3.02 0.82 -4.41
C ILE A 13 1.58 0.62 -3.94
N GLU A 14 0.92 -0.49 -4.29
CA GLU A 14 -0.43 -0.79 -3.79
C GLU A 14 -0.43 -1.01 -2.28
N HIS A 15 0.60 -1.68 -1.76
CA HIS A 15 0.79 -1.83 -0.32
C HIS A 15 1.01 -0.47 0.39
N VAL A 16 1.81 0.41 -0.22
CA VAL A 16 2.02 1.76 0.33
C VAL A 16 0.72 2.57 0.31
N TRP A 17 -0.11 2.43 -0.73
CA TRP A 17 -1.43 3.06 -0.79
C TRP A 17 -2.38 2.51 0.28
N ASP A 18 -2.42 1.20 0.51
CA ASP A 18 -3.21 0.59 1.58
C ASP A 18 -2.75 1.11 2.96
N MET A 19 -1.44 1.19 3.20
CA MET A 19 -0.90 1.78 4.43
C MET A 19 -1.35 3.23 4.64
N LEU A 20 -1.29 4.06 3.60
CA LEU A 20 -1.73 5.45 3.65
C LEU A 20 -3.24 5.54 3.91
N GLY A 21 -4.04 4.72 3.23
CA GLY A 21 -5.49 4.65 3.41
C GLY A 21 -5.88 4.26 4.83
N ARG A 22 -5.23 3.26 5.42
CA ARG A 22 -5.44 2.85 6.81
C ARG A 22 -5.08 3.94 7.81
N ARG A 23 -3.98 4.67 7.57
CA ARG A 23 -3.58 5.81 8.42
C ARG A 23 -4.61 6.92 8.38
N ILE A 24 -5.06 7.29 7.18
CA ILE A 24 -6.11 8.28 6.97
C ILE A 24 -7.41 7.88 7.68
N ALA A 25 -7.85 6.63 7.50
CA ALA A 25 -9.05 6.10 8.15
C ALA A 25 -8.94 6.04 9.69
N GLY A 26 -7.72 5.87 10.21
CA GLY A 26 -7.43 5.83 11.65
C GLY A 26 -7.21 7.19 12.30
N ARG A 27 -7.29 8.31 11.56
CA ARG A 27 -7.11 9.65 12.13
C ARG A 27 -8.21 9.96 13.14
N ARG A 28 -7.82 10.54 14.28
CA ARG A 28 -8.75 10.91 15.37
C ARG A 28 -9.64 12.09 15.00
N VAL A 29 -9.14 13.00 14.16
CA VAL A 29 -9.92 14.15 13.67
C VAL A 29 -10.59 13.70 12.38
N PRO A 30 -11.93 13.72 12.30
CA PRO A 30 -12.65 13.44 11.07
C PRO A 30 -12.17 14.38 9.97
N LEU A 31 -11.87 13.84 8.80
CA LEU A 31 -11.66 14.67 7.62
C LEU A 31 -13.03 15.25 7.24
N GLY A 32 -13.14 16.57 7.15
CA GLY A 32 -14.33 17.19 6.61
C GLY A 32 -14.48 16.83 5.13
N THR A 33 -15.61 17.23 4.55
CA THR A 33 -15.92 16.97 3.12
C THR A 33 -15.12 17.86 2.17
N LEU A 34 -14.21 18.70 2.68
CA LEU A 34 -13.43 19.64 1.90
C LEU A 34 -12.23 18.95 1.24
N HIS A 35 -12.05 19.20 -0.06
CA HIS A 35 -10.95 18.67 -0.84
C HIS A 35 -9.57 19.04 -0.27
N GLU A 36 -9.43 20.28 0.20
CA GLU A 36 -8.17 20.79 0.75
C GLU A 36 -7.76 20.06 2.04
N GLU A 37 -8.72 19.72 2.91
CA GLU A 37 -8.46 19.00 4.15
C GLU A 37 -7.97 17.58 3.90
N LEU A 38 -8.58 16.88 2.94
CA LEU A 38 -8.14 15.55 2.52
C LEU A 38 -6.74 15.61 1.91
N GLN A 39 -6.46 16.59 1.04
CA GLN A 39 -5.15 16.76 0.44
C GLN A 39 -4.07 17.01 1.49
N GLN A 40 -4.34 17.90 2.46
CA GLN A 40 -3.40 18.17 3.55
C GLN A 40 -3.16 16.95 4.43
N ALA A 41 -4.22 16.20 4.77
CA ALA A 41 -4.09 14.99 5.56
C ALA A 41 -3.26 13.92 4.85
N LEU A 42 -3.47 13.73 3.54
CA LEU A 42 -2.69 12.80 2.73
C LEU A 42 -1.20 13.17 2.71
N LEU A 43 -0.87 14.45 2.50
CA LEU A 43 0.51 14.92 2.52
C LEU A 43 1.17 14.75 3.89
N GLN A 44 0.45 15.04 4.97
CA GLN A 44 0.93 14.84 6.34
C GLN A 44 1.24 13.37 6.62
N GLU A 45 0.28 12.47 6.35
CA GLU A 45 0.48 11.05 6.60
C GLU A 45 1.58 10.47 5.71
N TRP A 46 1.68 10.93 4.47
CA TRP A 46 2.72 10.52 3.53
C TRP A 46 4.13 10.82 4.06
N VAL A 47 4.35 12.04 4.58
CA VAL A 47 5.65 12.43 5.16
C VAL A 47 5.96 11.65 6.44
N LEU A 48 4.93 11.22 7.18
CA LEU A 48 5.06 10.42 8.39
C LEU A 48 5.20 8.91 8.14
N LEU A 49 5.15 8.45 6.88
CA LEU A 49 5.38 7.05 6.56
C LEU A 49 6.85 6.69 6.83
N PRO A 50 7.13 5.74 7.74
CA PRO A 50 8.50 5.33 8.02
C PRO A 50 9.14 4.71 6.78
N LEU A 51 10.36 5.16 6.46
CA LEU A 51 11.13 4.56 5.36
C LEU A 51 11.32 3.05 5.57
N GLN A 52 11.43 2.60 6.83
CA GLN A 52 11.50 1.18 7.16
C GLN A 52 10.27 0.41 6.66
N ALA A 53 9.07 0.96 6.81
CA ALA A 53 7.85 0.28 6.37
C ALA A 53 7.76 0.20 4.83
N ILE A 54 8.31 1.19 4.11
CA ILE A 54 8.48 1.13 2.65
C ILE A 54 9.51 0.05 2.28
N ASN A 55 10.65 0.00 2.98
CA ASN A 55 11.67 -1.02 2.75
C ASN A 55 11.16 -2.43 3.03
N ASP A 56 10.37 -2.63 4.09
CA ASP A 56 9.75 -3.91 4.43
C ASP A 56 8.77 -4.36 3.34
N THR A 57 8.03 -3.41 2.77
CA THR A 57 7.14 -3.65 1.62
C THR A 57 7.94 -4.15 0.42
N ILE A 58 9.03 -3.47 0.06
CA ILE A 58 9.92 -3.90 -1.04
C ILE A 58 10.53 -5.28 -0.76
N ALA A 59 11.00 -5.51 0.46
CA ALA A 59 11.59 -6.78 0.88
C ALA A 59 10.58 -7.93 0.89
N SER A 60 9.26 -7.63 0.95
CA SER A 60 8.21 -8.64 0.90
C SER A 60 7.92 -9.18 -0.50
N ILE A 61 8.31 -8.48 -1.56
CA ILE A 61 7.98 -8.81 -2.96
C ILE A 61 8.40 -10.23 -3.37
N PRO A 62 9.61 -10.72 -3.05
CA PRO A 62 9.97 -12.10 -3.38
C PRO A 62 9.01 -13.13 -2.77
N ARG A 63 8.50 -12.86 -1.55
CA ARG A 63 7.52 -13.73 -0.88
C ARG A 63 6.16 -13.67 -1.58
N SER A 64 5.70 -12.48 -1.97
CA SER A 64 4.44 -12.32 -2.71
C SER A 64 4.51 -13.00 -4.09
N CYS A 65 5.64 -12.88 -4.80
CA CYS A 65 5.88 -13.62 -6.04
C CYS A 65 5.81 -15.13 -5.82
N GLN A 66 6.45 -15.65 -4.77
CA GLN A 66 6.42 -17.08 -4.44
C GLN A 66 5.01 -17.56 -4.08
N ALA A 67 4.23 -16.75 -3.37
CA ALA A 67 2.83 -17.04 -3.07
C ALA A 67 1.99 -17.13 -4.36
N CYS A 68 2.18 -16.20 -5.30
CA CYS A 68 1.51 -16.20 -6.59
C CYS A 68 1.88 -17.45 -7.43
N ILE A 69 3.17 -17.82 -7.45
CA ILE A 69 3.63 -19.05 -8.11
C ILE A 69 2.98 -20.28 -7.48
N SER A 70 2.93 -20.35 -6.15
CA SER A 70 2.33 -21.48 -5.41
C SER A 70 0.82 -21.55 -5.65
N ALA A 71 0.16 -20.40 -5.81
CA ALA A 71 -1.22 -20.27 -6.21
C ALA A 71 -1.45 -20.49 -7.72
N LYS A 72 -0.42 -20.86 -8.50
CA LYS A 72 -0.50 -21.04 -9.97
C LYS A 72 -1.05 -19.81 -10.72
N GLY A 73 -0.75 -18.61 -10.21
CA GLY A 73 -1.23 -17.35 -10.78
C GLY A 73 -2.64 -16.94 -10.34
N TYR A 74 -3.29 -17.70 -9.45
CA TYR A 74 -4.51 -17.25 -8.77
C TYR A 74 -4.18 -16.26 -7.64
N HIS A 75 -5.23 -15.60 -7.12
CA HIS A 75 -5.12 -14.57 -6.08
C HIS A 75 -4.34 -15.06 -4.87
N THR A 76 -3.46 -14.19 -4.38
CA THR A 76 -2.80 -14.40 -3.09
C THR A 76 -3.61 -13.74 -1.97
N HIS A 77 -3.31 -14.03 -0.72
CA HIS A 77 -4.10 -13.57 0.45
C HIS A 77 -3.97 -12.06 0.75
N TYR A 78 -3.49 -11.27 -0.22
CA TYR A 78 -3.36 -9.83 -0.10
C TYR A 78 -4.64 -9.10 -0.53
#